data_AF-A0A371DQK3-F1
#
_entry.id   AF-A0A371DQK3-F1
#
_cell.length_a   1.000
_cell.length_b   1.000
_cell.length_c   1.000
_cell.angle_alpha   90.00
_cell.angle_beta   90.00
_cell.angle_gamma   90.00
#
_symmetry.space_group_name_H-M   'P 1'
#
loop_
_entity.id
_entity.type
_entity.pdbx_description
1 polymer ?
#
loop_
_entity_poly.entity_id
_entity_poly.type
_entity_poly.pdbx_seq_one_letter_code
_entity_poly.pdbx_strand_id
1 'polypeptide(L)'
;MARLLAIALALAHVSSVLAVAGVTTFNDFGTQSNVACAGFGPTNSQGNNIFAAAMSDLSPLWKGARCEGTMDASKCNGHGSCVNCVGPACPDEELCGTCFNVRCTGSLDGEVTGACTANTIKVKIVDACPATHPANFCKIPQFGGTIRPQEACEAVGVNALDIATTARSRLSTFQGNLDIDIEPTTC
;
A
#
# COMPACT_ATOMS: atom_id res chain seq x y z
N MET A 1 -24.12 57.52 20.99
CA MET A 1 -22.94 56.60 21.05
C MET A 1 -23.45 55.18 20.90
N ALA A 2 -23.36 54.59 19.71
CA ALA A 2 -23.73 53.21 19.46
C ALA A 2 -22.46 52.37 19.28
N ARG A 3 -22.23 51.41 20.17
CA ARG A 3 -21.13 50.43 20.05
C ARG A 3 -21.61 49.28 19.17
N LEU A 4 -21.01 49.14 17.99
CA LEU A 4 -21.11 47.92 17.18
C LEU A 4 -20.21 46.85 17.80
N LEU A 5 -20.82 45.75 18.26
CA LEU A 5 -20.10 44.49 18.51
C LEU A 5 -19.90 43.78 17.18
N ALA A 6 -18.65 43.61 16.76
CA ALA A 6 -18.30 42.71 15.67
C ALA A 6 -18.14 41.29 16.24
N ILE A 7 -19.04 40.38 15.86
CA ILE A 7 -18.91 38.95 16.14
C ILE A 7 -18.06 38.36 15.02
N ALA A 8 -16.81 38.02 15.33
CA ALA A 8 -15.95 37.28 14.42
C ALA A 8 -16.38 35.80 14.42
N LEU A 9 -17.03 35.37 13.34
CA LEU A 9 -17.37 33.97 13.10
C LEU A 9 -16.12 33.25 12.61
N ALA A 10 -15.44 32.52 13.49
CA ALA A 10 -14.34 31.64 13.09
C ALA A 10 -14.91 30.40 12.38
N LEU A 11 -14.90 30.39 11.05
CA LEU A 11 -15.12 29.16 10.28
C LEU A 11 -13.89 28.27 10.44
N ALA A 12 -14.00 27.24 11.27
CA ALA A 12 -13.06 26.13 11.25
C ALA A 12 -13.13 25.44 9.89
N HIS A 13 -12.07 25.55 9.08
CA HIS A 13 -11.88 24.72 7.90
C HIS A 13 -11.69 23.27 8.38
N VAL A 14 -12.75 22.47 8.31
CA VAL A 14 -12.64 21.02 8.36
C VAL A 14 -12.12 20.59 7.00
N SER A 15 -10.81 20.40 6.87
CA SER A 15 -10.23 19.75 5.70
C SER A 15 -10.77 18.32 5.67
N SER A 16 -11.84 18.09 4.92
CA SER A 16 -12.31 16.75 4.59
C SER A 16 -11.22 16.10 3.73
N VAL A 17 -10.36 15.28 4.34
CA VAL A 17 -9.45 14.42 3.60
C VAL A 17 -10.32 13.38 2.90
N LEU A 18 -10.31 13.38 1.57
CA LEU A 18 -11.12 12.44 0.79
C LEU A 18 -10.37 11.11 0.74
N ALA A 19 -11.05 10.03 1.16
CA ALA A 19 -10.58 8.69 0.88
C ALA A 19 -10.53 8.46 -0.63
N VAL A 20 -9.47 7.83 -1.11
CA VAL A 20 -9.32 7.43 -2.52
C VAL A 20 -9.41 5.92 -2.65
N ALA A 21 -10.01 5.47 -3.74
CA ALA A 21 -10.10 4.04 -4.04
C ALA A 21 -8.70 3.46 -4.34
N GLY A 22 -8.51 2.22 -3.93
CA GLY A 22 -7.28 1.47 -4.15
C GLY A 22 -7.51 -0.04 -4.08
N VAL A 23 -6.41 -0.77 -4.21
CA VAL A 23 -6.36 -2.22 -4.12
C VAL A 23 -5.27 -2.65 -3.16
N THR A 24 -5.38 -3.85 -2.61
CA THR A 24 -4.33 -4.40 -1.76
C THR A 24 -3.95 -5.81 -2.13
N THR A 25 -2.66 -6.11 -2.01
CA THR A 25 -2.18 -7.47 -1.79
C THR A 25 -1.59 -7.62 -0.40
N PHE A 26 -1.26 -8.85 -0.03
CA PHE A 26 -0.73 -9.15 1.30
C PHE A 26 0.69 -9.71 1.21
N ASN A 27 1.60 -9.04 1.91
CA ASN A 27 3.02 -9.39 1.95
C ASN A 27 3.48 -9.70 3.39
N ASP A 28 4.31 -10.73 3.55
CA ASP A 28 4.95 -11.00 4.83
C ASP A 28 6.33 -10.33 4.88
N PHE A 29 6.35 -9.11 5.39
CA PHE A 29 7.58 -8.33 5.53
C PHE A 29 8.60 -9.02 6.44
N GLY A 30 8.18 -9.87 7.38
CA GLY A 30 9.08 -10.58 8.28
C GLY A 30 9.98 -11.62 7.59
N THR A 31 9.67 -11.97 6.35
CA THR A 31 10.48 -12.90 5.53
C THR A 31 11.51 -12.21 4.65
N GLN A 32 11.50 -10.87 4.61
CA GLN A 32 12.40 -10.07 3.81
C GLN A 32 13.68 -9.74 4.59
N SER A 33 14.79 -9.58 3.88
CA SER A 33 16.06 -9.14 4.47
C SER A 33 16.11 -7.64 4.76
N ASN A 34 15.36 -6.84 3.99
CA ASN A 34 15.34 -5.38 4.06
C ASN A 34 14.04 -4.84 3.41
N VAL A 35 13.79 -3.56 3.64
CA VAL A 35 12.74 -2.76 2.98
C VAL A 35 13.38 -1.54 2.33
N ALA A 36 12.69 -0.91 1.38
CA ALA A 36 13.20 0.24 0.64
C ALA A 36 13.36 1.49 1.53
N CYS A 37 12.41 1.76 2.45
CA CYS A 37 12.47 2.94 3.30
C CYS A 37 13.58 2.84 4.36
N ALA A 38 14.56 3.74 4.26
CA ALA A 38 15.64 3.85 5.24
C ALA A 38 15.10 4.10 6.67
N GLY A 39 15.71 3.43 7.66
CA GLY A 39 15.34 3.55 9.07
C GLY A 39 14.17 2.65 9.52
N PHE A 40 13.57 1.89 8.61
CA PHE A 40 12.55 0.89 8.93
C PHE A 40 13.11 -0.53 8.81
N GLY A 41 12.57 -1.44 9.63
CA GLY A 41 12.90 -2.86 9.60
C GLY A 41 11.84 -3.69 8.87
N PRO A 42 12.23 -4.84 8.26
CA PRO A 42 11.34 -5.77 7.58
C PRO A 42 10.45 -6.50 8.60
N THR A 43 9.41 -5.82 9.09
CA THR A 43 8.53 -6.32 10.15
C THR A 43 7.09 -5.99 9.82
N ASN A 44 6.18 -6.91 10.12
CA ASN A 44 4.74 -6.73 9.85
C ASN A 44 4.07 -5.65 10.71
N SER A 45 4.69 -5.28 11.84
CA SER A 45 4.16 -4.28 12.78
C SER A 45 5.11 -3.09 12.92
N GLN A 46 4.53 -1.90 12.95
CA GLN A 46 5.22 -0.62 13.11
C GLN A 46 4.94 0.01 14.49
N GLY A 47 4.53 -0.81 15.46
CA GLY A 47 4.10 -0.40 16.80
C GLY A 47 2.68 0.19 16.83
N ASN A 48 2.10 0.35 18.02
CA ASN A 48 0.82 1.06 18.24
C ASN A 48 -0.35 0.60 17.35
N ASN A 49 -0.45 -0.70 17.04
CA ASN A 49 -1.45 -1.26 16.11
C ASN A 49 -1.37 -0.69 14.68
N ILE A 50 -0.17 -0.28 14.25
CA ILE A 50 0.13 0.14 12.89
C ILE A 50 0.78 -1.02 12.15
N PHE A 51 0.28 -1.32 10.96
CA PHE A 51 0.79 -2.38 10.10
C PHE A 51 1.78 -1.83 9.07
N ALA A 52 2.77 -2.62 8.68
CA ALA A 52 3.63 -2.27 7.55
C ALA A 52 2.86 -2.33 6.23
N ALA A 53 3.21 -1.43 5.31
CA ALA A 53 2.75 -1.49 3.92
C ALA A 53 3.83 -0.99 2.96
N ALA A 54 3.74 -1.44 1.71
CA ALA A 54 4.45 -0.89 0.57
C ALA A 54 3.45 -0.23 -0.39
N MET A 55 3.78 0.94 -0.92
CA MET A 55 2.94 1.61 -1.93
C MET A 55 3.53 1.45 -3.32
N SER A 56 2.68 1.27 -4.34
CA SER A 56 3.11 1.26 -5.73
C SER A 56 3.76 2.58 -6.14
N ASP A 57 4.89 2.51 -6.85
CA ASP A 57 5.57 3.66 -7.47
C ASP A 57 4.77 4.29 -8.63
N LEU A 58 3.68 3.65 -9.04
CA LEU A 58 2.72 4.12 -10.03
C LEU A 58 1.43 4.68 -9.41
N SER A 59 1.33 4.66 -8.07
CA SER A 59 0.17 5.20 -7.37
C SER A 59 0.11 6.72 -7.52
N PRO A 60 -1.08 7.30 -7.77
CA PRO A 60 -1.31 8.73 -7.63
C PRO A 60 -0.96 9.32 -6.26
N LEU A 61 -0.92 8.50 -5.21
CA LEU A 61 -0.51 8.90 -3.86
C LEU A 61 1.01 8.86 -3.66
N TRP A 62 1.77 8.22 -4.56
CA TRP A 62 3.22 8.17 -4.50
C TRP A 62 3.80 9.58 -4.68
N LYS A 63 4.75 9.93 -3.81
CA LYS A 63 5.51 11.17 -3.87
C LYS A 63 6.99 10.82 -3.90
N GLY A 64 7.62 11.13 -5.03
CA GLY A 64 9.02 10.79 -5.26
C GLY A 64 9.27 10.35 -6.70
N ALA A 65 10.52 10.02 -6.99
CA ALA A 65 10.87 9.35 -8.22
C ALA A 65 10.26 7.93 -8.25
N ARG A 66 10.13 7.37 -9.44
CA ARG A 66 9.86 5.94 -9.57
C ARG A 66 11.05 5.17 -9.04
N CYS A 67 10.75 4.07 -8.35
CA CYS A 67 11.75 3.14 -7.91
C CYS A 67 12.53 2.56 -9.10
N GLU A 68 13.84 2.42 -8.93
CA GLU A 68 14.72 1.83 -9.92
C GLU A 68 14.50 0.32 -10.01
N GLY A 69 14.49 -0.19 -11.24
CA GLY A 69 14.35 -1.60 -11.53
C GLY A 69 14.28 -1.85 -13.03
N THR A 70 14.77 -3.02 -13.45
CA THR A 70 14.65 -3.50 -14.82
C THR A 70 13.77 -4.73 -14.84
N MET A 71 12.81 -4.75 -15.78
CA MET A 71 12.02 -5.95 -16.07
C MET A 71 12.91 -7.04 -16.69
N ASP A 72 13.54 -7.85 -15.85
CA ASP A 72 14.38 -8.98 -16.25
C ASP A 72 13.68 -10.31 -15.95
N ALA A 73 12.94 -10.82 -16.93
CA ALA A 73 12.20 -12.08 -16.78
C ALA A 73 13.09 -13.29 -16.46
N SER A 74 14.40 -13.23 -16.74
CA SER A 74 15.34 -14.29 -16.36
C SER A 74 15.51 -14.43 -14.85
N LYS A 75 15.09 -13.40 -14.09
CA LYS A 75 15.05 -13.42 -12.64
C LYS A 75 13.79 -14.06 -12.07
N CYS A 76 12.77 -14.38 -12.86
CA CYS A 76 11.57 -15.02 -12.33
C CYS A 76 11.77 -16.53 -12.19
N ASN A 77 11.37 -17.09 -11.05
CA ASN A 77 11.51 -18.54 -10.78
C ASN A 77 10.37 -19.38 -11.36
N GLY A 78 9.41 -18.78 -12.06
CA GLY A 78 8.22 -19.47 -12.57
C GLY A 78 7.18 -19.84 -11.50
N HIS A 79 7.36 -19.35 -10.27
CA HIS A 79 6.51 -19.64 -9.11
C HIS A 79 6.14 -18.36 -8.34
N GLY A 80 6.00 -17.23 -9.05
CA GLY A 80 5.56 -15.97 -8.44
C GLY A 80 6.63 -15.24 -7.61
N SER A 81 7.89 -15.64 -7.73
CA SER A 81 8.99 -15.05 -6.98
C SER A 81 10.21 -14.82 -7.86
N CYS A 82 11.15 -14.03 -7.35
CA CYS A 82 12.33 -13.64 -8.08
C CYS A 82 13.60 -14.23 -7.46
N VAL A 83 14.56 -14.57 -8.30
CA VAL A 83 15.80 -15.27 -7.96
C VAL A 83 16.93 -14.26 -7.84
N ASN A 84 17.59 -14.22 -6.68
CA ASN A 84 18.76 -13.36 -6.42
C ASN A 84 18.50 -11.88 -6.75
N CYS A 85 17.33 -11.37 -6.39
CA CYS A 85 17.03 -9.95 -6.49
C CYS A 85 17.51 -9.24 -5.24
N VAL A 86 18.22 -8.13 -5.42
CA VAL A 86 18.37 -7.12 -4.37
C VAL A 86 17.04 -6.37 -4.30
N GLY A 87 16.64 -5.88 -3.12
CA GLY A 87 15.48 -5.00 -3.01
C GLY A 87 15.62 -3.76 -3.92
N PRO A 88 14.50 -3.18 -4.39
CA PRO A 88 14.56 -2.02 -5.27
C PRO A 88 15.23 -0.83 -4.59
N ALA A 89 15.96 -0.03 -5.37
CA ALA A 89 16.44 1.28 -4.93
C ALA A 89 15.38 2.31 -5.29
N CYS A 90 14.85 3.02 -4.32
CA CYS A 90 13.87 4.06 -4.53
C CYS A 90 14.47 5.38 -4.05
N PRO A 91 15.16 6.12 -4.92
CA PRO A 91 15.65 7.44 -4.55
C PRO A 91 14.46 8.38 -4.32
N ASP A 92 14.54 9.19 -3.26
CA ASP A 92 13.57 10.23 -2.92
C ASP A 92 12.16 9.73 -2.55
N GLU A 93 12.05 8.67 -1.74
CA GLU A 93 10.78 8.18 -1.18
C GLU A 93 10.21 9.14 -0.11
N GLU A 94 9.66 10.27 -0.53
CA GLU A 94 9.05 11.25 0.38
C GLU A 94 7.85 10.70 1.16
N LEU A 95 7.33 9.54 0.75
CA LEU A 95 6.21 8.86 1.40
C LEU A 95 6.63 7.96 2.56
N CYS A 96 7.92 7.66 2.73
CA CYS A 96 8.39 6.79 3.80
C CYS A 96 8.01 7.31 5.18
N GLY A 97 7.49 6.41 6.01
CA GLY A 97 7.04 6.70 7.36
C GLY A 97 5.67 7.39 7.46
N THR A 98 5.03 7.73 6.34
CA THR A 98 3.66 8.28 6.36
C THR A 98 2.63 7.19 6.66
N CYS A 99 1.50 7.58 7.24
CA CYS A 99 0.43 6.66 7.61
C CYS A 99 -0.84 6.89 6.80
N PHE A 100 -1.57 5.80 6.58
CA PHE A 100 -2.88 5.81 5.95
C PHE A 100 -3.86 4.98 6.77
N ASN A 101 -5.09 5.47 6.89
CA ASN A 101 -6.23 4.66 7.25
C ASN A 101 -6.66 3.86 6.03
N VAL A 102 -6.87 2.56 6.21
CA VAL A 102 -7.30 1.63 5.16
C VAL A 102 -8.55 0.90 5.60
N ARG A 103 -9.54 0.85 4.71
CA ARG A 103 -10.79 0.14 4.92
C ARG A 103 -11.10 -0.76 3.73
N CYS A 104 -11.53 -1.99 4.00
CA CYS A 104 -12.04 -2.90 2.96
C CYS A 104 -13.39 -2.41 2.44
N THR A 105 -13.54 -2.38 1.11
CA THR A 105 -14.79 -2.05 0.41
C THR A 105 -15.35 -3.22 -0.40
N GLY A 106 -14.52 -4.22 -0.74
CA GLY A 106 -14.95 -5.39 -1.48
C GLY A 106 -13.86 -6.45 -1.67
N SER A 107 -14.23 -7.55 -2.31
CA SER A 107 -13.28 -8.53 -2.83
C SER A 107 -12.83 -8.11 -4.21
N LEU A 108 -11.53 -7.93 -4.39
CA LEU A 108 -10.95 -7.64 -5.69
C LEU A 108 -11.06 -8.87 -6.61
N ASP A 109 -10.88 -10.07 -6.04
CA ASP A 109 -10.85 -11.34 -6.77
C ASP A 109 -12.25 -11.93 -7.08
N GLY A 110 -13.32 -11.16 -6.82
CA GLY A 110 -14.69 -11.59 -7.08
C GLY A 110 -15.21 -12.68 -6.15
N GLU A 111 -14.62 -12.85 -4.96
CA GLU A 111 -15.13 -13.79 -3.96
C GLU A 111 -16.54 -13.41 -3.51
N VAL A 112 -17.42 -14.41 -3.47
CA VAL A 112 -18.80 -14.28 -2.99
C VAL A 112 -18.99 -14.78 -1.56
N THR A 113 -17.95 -15.39 -0.98
CA THR A 113 -17.93 -15.91 0.38
C THR A 113 -16.92 -15.11 1.20
N GLY A 114 -17.35 -14.55 2.32
CA GLY A 114 -16.56 -13.62 3.13
C GLY A 114 -17.16 -12.22 3.14
N ALA A 115 -16.57 -11.32 3.92
CA ALA A 115 -17.00 -9.93 4.02
C ALA A 115 -15.88 -9.02 4.54
N CYS A 116 -15.97 -7.73 4.25
CA CYS A 116 -15.22 -6.71 4.98
C CYS A 116 -15.69 -6.65 6.44
N THR A 117 -14.76 -6.49 7.39
CA THR A 117 -15.07 -6.48 8.83
C THR A 117 -15.58 -5.13 9.37
N ALA A 118 -15.79 -4.15 8.49
CA ALA A 118 -16.10 -2.74 8.80
C ALA A 118 -15.02 -1.97 9.60
N ASN A 119 -13.91 -2.62 9.96
CA ASN A 119 -12.80 -1.94 10.65
C ASN A 119 -12.00 -1.06 9.68
N THR A 120 -11.44 0.00 10.25
CA THR A 120 -10.35 0.76 9.65
C THR A 120 -9.05 0.35 10.34
N ILE A 121 -8.06 -0.05 9.54
CA ILE A 121 -6.69 -0.28 10.04
C ILE A 121 -5.82 0.94 9.73
N LYS A 122 -4.74 1.11 10.48
CA LYS A 122 -3.69 2.06 10.14
C LYS A 122 -2.50 1.31 9.57
N VAL A 123 -2.03 1.74 8.40
CA VAL A 123 -0.79 1.26 7.80
C VAL A 123 0.24 2.37 7.77
N LYS A 124 1.53 2.01 7.79
CA LYS A 124 2.65 2.91 7.58
C LYS A 124 3.47 2.44 6.40
N ILE A 125 3.81 3.36 5.50
CA ILE A 125 4.64 3.07 4.34
C ILE A 125 6.08 2.88 4.83
N VAL A 126 6.59 1.67 4.68
CA VAL A 126 7.95 1.29 5.07
C VAL A 126 8.72 0.64 3.94
N ASP A 127 8.08 0.46 2.80
CA ASP A 127 8.65 -0.15 1.62
C ASP A 127 7.97 0.42 0.38
N ALA A 128 8.48 0.07 -0.80
CA ALA A 128 7.89 0.43 -2.07
C ALA A 128 7.54 -0.81 -2.88
N CYS A 129 6.51 -0.69 -3.73
CA CYS A 129 6.09 -1.74 -4.63
C CYS A 129 6.33 -1.32 -6.10
N PRO A 130 7.59 -1.36 -6.57
CA PRO A 130 7.95 -0.98 -7.94
C PRO A 130 7.30 -1.85 -9.00
N ALA A 131 6.69 -1.23 -10.01
CA ALA A 131 6.14 -1.90 -11.19
C ALA A 131 7.21 -2.58 -12.08
N THR A 132 8.46 -2.11 -12.05
CA THR A 132 9.53 -2.57 -12.96
C THR A 132 10.54 -3.50 -12.29
N HIS A 133 10.34 -3.85 -11.02
CA HIS A 133 11.27 -4.70 -10.29
C HIS A 133 10.84 -6.18 -10.28
N PRO A 134 11.76 -7.14 -10.47
CA PRO A 134 11.44 -8.57 -10.47
C PRO A 134 10.67 -9.06 -9.25
N ALA A 135 10.89 -8.46 -8.08
CA ALA A 135 10.15 -8.82 -6.87
C ALA A 135 8.62 -8.66 -7.00
N ASN A 136 8.13 -7.79 -7.88
CA ASN A 136 6.70 -7.55 -8.08
C ASN A 136 6.20 -8.08 -9.41
N PHE A 137 6.87 -7.78 -10.52
CA PHE A 137 6.36 -8.25 -11.80
C PHE A 137 6.42 -9.78 -11.93
N CYS A 138 7.37 -10.47 -11.29
CA CYS A 138 7.38 -11.94 -11.31
C CYS A 138 6.14 -12.58 -10.64
N LYS A 139 5.35 -11.81 -9.87
CA LYS A 139 4.12 -12.28 -9.21
C LYS A 139 2.96 -12.46 -10.20
N ILE A 140 3.04 -11.97 -11.43
CA ILE A 140 1.95 -12.07 -12.42
C ILE A 140 1.95 -13.40 -13.18
N PRO A 141 0.79 -13.87 -13.71
CA PRO A 141 0.65 -15.15 -14.40
C PRO A 141 1.61 -15.35 -15.57
N GLN A 142 1.95 -14.27 -16.28
CA GLN A 142 2.88 -14.30 -17.42
C GLN A 142 4.29 -14.78 -17.02
N PHE A 143 4.66 -14.65 -15.74
CA PHE A 143 5.96 -15.04 -15.20
C PHE A 143 5.85 -16.17 -14.16
N GLY A 144 4.71 -16.87 -14.11
CA GLY A 144 4.48 -18.04 -13.26
C GLY A 144 3.95 -17.73 -11.86
N GLY A 145 3.53 -16.48 -11.61
CA GLY A 145 2.80 -16.13 -10.39
C GLY A 145 1.29 -16.28 -10.54
N THR A 146 0.56 -15.78 -9.53
CA THR A 146 -0.91 -15.91 -9.45
C THR A 146 -1.62 -14.57 -9.22
N ILE A 147 -0.87 -13.48 -9.13
CA ILE A 147 -1.37 -12.14 -8.80
C ILE A 147 -1.72 -11.42 -10.10
N ARG A 148 -2.92 -10.86 -10.24
CA ARG A 148 -3.25 -10.14 -11.50
C ARG A 148 -2.33 -8.93 -11.67
N PRO A 149 -2.01 -8.48 -12.90
CA PRO A 149 -1.10 -7.34 -13.09
C PRO A 149 -1.50 -6.08 -12.31
N GLN A 150 -2.80 -5.81 -12.21
CA GLN A 150 -3.34 -4.70 -11.41
C GLN A 150 -3.10 -4.80 -9.90
N GLU A 151 -2.81 -5.99 -9.40
CA GLU A 151 -2.48 -6.29 -8.01
C GLU A 151 -0.97 -6.32 -7.78
N ALA A 152 -0.16 -6.60 -8.80
CA ALA A 152 1.31 -6.64 -8.70
C ALA A 152 1.97 -5.26 -8.80
N CYS A 153 1.23 -4.20 -8.44
CA CYS A 153 1.68 -2.80 -8.48
C CYS A 153 2.07 -2.28 -9.87
N GLU A 154 1.67 -2.98 -10.95
CA GLU A 154 2.00 -2.61 -12.33
C GLU A 154 0.98 -1.67 -12.98
N ALA A 155 -0.23 -1.56 -12.42
CA ALA A 155 -1.28 -0.74 -13.01
C ALA A 155 -1.04 0.76 -12.76
N VAL A 156 -0.81 1.50 -13.86
CA VAL A 156 -0.68 2.95 -13.84
C VAL A 156 -1.96 3.60 -13.34
N GLY A 157 -1.84 4.51 -12.37
CA GLY A 157 -2.97 5.27 -11.84
C GLY A 157 -3.80 4.54 -10.78
N VAL A 158 -3.37 3.35 -10.35
CA VAL A 158 -4.01 2.57 -9.29
C VAL A 158 -3.28 2.78 -7.97
N ASN A 159 -4.02 3.10 -6.91
CA ASN A 159 -3.46 3.15 -5.55
C ASN A 159 -3.35 1.72 -4.99
N ALA A 160 -2.23 1.05 -5.28
CA ALA A 160 -1.96 -0.30 -4.79
C ALA A 160 -1.11 -0.27 -3.51
N LEU A 161 -1.53 -1.07 -2.51
CA LEU A 161 -0.82 -1.30 -1.26
C LEU A 161 -0.52 -2.79 -1.03
N ASP A 162 0.75 -3.14 -0.91
CA ASP A 162 1.16 -4.45 -0.35
C ASP A 162 1.15 -4.32 1.17
N ILE A 163 0.10 -4.79 1.84
CA ILE A 163 -0.11 -4.64 3.29
C ILE A 163 0.41 -5.89 4.02
N ALA A 164 0.93 -5.71 5.24
CA ALA A 164 1.34 -6.83 6.08
C ALA A 164 0.24 -7.88 6.22
N THR A 165 0.56 -9.16 5.98
CA THR A 165 -0.37 -10.30 6.07
C THR A 165 -1.14 -10.35 7.40
N THR A 166 -0.51 -9.92 8.50
CA THR A 166 -1.13 -9.84 9.83
C THR A 166 -2.31 -8.87 9.93
N ALA A 167 -2.45 -7.91 9.01
CA ALA A 167 -3.56 -6.96 8.96
C ALA A 167 -4.81 -7.56 8.28
N ARG A 168 -4.66 -8.64 7.52
CA ARG A 168 -5.70 -9.21 6.66
C ARG A 168 -6.99 -9.51 7.42
N SER A 169 -6.90 -10.25 8.53
CA SER A 169 -8.06 -10.62 9.35
C SER A 169 -8.72 -9.43 10.05
N ARG A 170 -8.03 -8.29 10.12
CA ARG A 170 -8.60 -7.03 10.60
C ARG A 170 -9.37 -6.29 9.53
N LEU A 171 -9.10 -6.52 8.25
CA LEU A 171 -9.78 -5.88 7.12
C LEU A 171 -10.98 -6.70 6.64
N SER A 172 -10.80 -8.00 6.43
CA SER A 172 -11.84 -8.86 5.87
C SER A 172 -11.71 -10.34 6.27
N THR A 173 -12.73 -11.11 5.92
CA THR A 173 -12.70 -12.59 5.96
C THR A 173 -12.51 -13.23 4.57
N PHE A 174 -12.37 -12.40 3.52
CA PHE A 174 -12.02 -12.84 2.16
C PHE A 174 -10.62 -13.49 2.13
N GLN A 175 -10.41 -14.44 1.23
CA GLN A 175 -9.16 -15.21 1.06
C GLN A 175 -8.20 -14.65 0.00
N GLY A 176 -8.70 -13.77 -0.86
CA GLY A 176 -7.98 -13.06 -1.91
C GLY A 176 -7.73 -11.57 -1.61
N ASN A 177 -7.36 -10.83 -2.63
CA ASN A 177 -7.02 -9.42 -2.56
C ASN A 177 -8.29 -8.56 -2.42
N LEU A 178 -8.14 -7.34 -1.89
CA LEU A 178 -9.28 -6.50 -1.53
C LEU A 178 -9.34 -5.21 -2.33
N ASP A 179 -10.55 -4.77 -2.64
CA ASP A 179 -10.82 -3.37 -2.91
C ASP A 179 -10.79 -2.60 -1.58
N ILE A 180 -10.14 -1.44 -1.58
CA ILE A 180 -9.95 -0.63 -0.36
C ILE A 180 -10.18 0.86 -0.60
N ASP A 181 -10.56 1.55 0.48
CA ASP A 181 -10.45 2.99 0.61
C ASP A 181 -9.17 3.35 1.37
N ILE A 182 -8.45 4.36 0.90
CA ILE A 182 -7.18 4.84 1.46
C ILE A 182 -7.31 6.32 1.83
N GLU A 183 -7.05 6.65 3.09
CA GLU A 183 -7.14 8.02 3.60
C GLU A 183 -5.84 8.40 4.33
N PRO A 184 -5.13 9.47 3.94
CA PRO A 184 -3.98 9.98 4.69
C PRO A 184 -4.30 10.25 6.16
N THR A 185 -3.43 9.84 7.07
CA THR A 185 -3.61 10.07 8.51
C THR A 185 -2.26 10.30 9.21
N THR A 186 -2.31 10.75 10.47
CA THR A 186 -1.11 10.84 11.29
C THR A 186 -0.72 9.46 11.81
N CYS A 187 0.57 9.17 11.81
CA CYS A 187 1.14 8.18 12.71
C CYS A 187 1.10 8.74 14.14
#